data_AF-A0A222EB19-F1
#
_entry.id   AF-A0A222EB19-F1
#
_cell.length_a   1.000
_cell.length_b   1.000
_cell.length_c   1.000
_cell.angle_alpha   90.00
_cell.angle_beta   90.00
_cell.angle_gamma   90.00
#
_symmetry.space_group_name_H-M   'P 1'
#
loop_
_entity.id
_entity.type
_entity.pdbx_description
1 polymer ?
#
loop_
_entity_poly.entity_id
_entity_poly.type
_entity_poly.pdbx_seq_one_letter_code
_entity_poly.pdbx_strand_id
1 'polypeptide(L)'
;MIRRHILIALVSLTTASCALIPGTHAISPNSTVIVTRHGDRDGEDLSDKGRARAQALVTAVEGLGVKHIYSPGIQRNLDTAAPLAQATGLPVKRLPQENPTPALVERGAGTVVLWVGNKGNIASIWETLGLSEPLPLSYGDLHIIRTDSAGQVTIERRRYGPV
;
A
#
# COMPACT_ATOMS: atom_id res chain seq x y z
N MET A 1 -60.22 17.73 -23.66
CA MET A 1 -59.00 18.43 -23.19
C MET A 1 -58.18 17.49 -22.33
N ILE A 2 -57.15 16.82 -22.86
CA ILE A 2 -56.16 16.09 -22.03
C ILE A 2 -54.78 16.24 -22.68
N ARG A 3 -53.93 17.09 -22.10
CA ARG A 3 -52.52 17.29 -22.50
C ARG A 3 -51.66 16.26 -21.77
N ARG A 4 -50.98 15.38 -22.51
CA ARG A 4 -49.96 14.45 -21.97
C ARG A 4 -48.63 15.19 -21.91
N HIS A 5 -48.16 15.47 -20.70
CA HIS A 5 -46.82 16.00 -20.45
C HIS A 5 -45.86 14.82 -20.23
N ILE A 6 -44.91 14.66 -21.15
CA ILE A 6 -43.80 13.71 -21.03
C ILE A 6 -42.68 14.43 -20.28
N LEU A 7 -42.44 14.05 -19.02
CA LEU A 7 -41.24 14.47 -18.28
C LEU A 7 -40.07 13.58 -18.71
N ILE A 8 -39.08 14.16 -19.37
CA ILE A 8 -37.77 13.54 -19.61
C ILE A 8 -36.94 13.80 -18.35
N ALA A 9 -36.72 12.75 -17.55
CA ALA A 9 -35.82 12.80 -16.41
C ALA A 9 -34.37 12.69 -16.91
N LEU A 10 -33.63 13.80 -16.85
CA LEU A 10 -32.20 13.85 -17.15
C LEU A 10 -31.44 13.24 -15.97
N VAL A 11 -31.00 11.99 -16.10
CA VAL A 11 -30.13 11.32 -15.12
C VAL A 11 -28.70 11.81 -15.35
N SER A 12 -28.28 12.78 -14.56
CA SER A 12 -26.90 13.27 -14.54
C SER A 12 -25.99 12.23 -13.89
N LEU A 13 -25.24 11.49 -14.71
CA LEU A 13 -24.19 10.57 -14.26
C LEU A 13 -22.97 11.40 -13.80
N THR A 14 -22.82 11.60 -12.49
CA THR A 14 -21.64 12.26 -11.92
C THR A 14 -20.49 11.28 -11.87
N THR A 15 -19.59 11.33 -12.86
CA THR A 15 -18.30 10.63 -12.79
C THR A 15 -17.46 11.27 -11.68
N ALA A 16 -17.25 10.55 -10.58
CA ALA A 16 -16.30 10.93 -9.54
C ALA A 16 -14.88 10.88 -10.12
N SER A 17 -14.41 12.03 -10.62
CA SER A 17 -13.05 12.19 -11.11
C SER A 17 -12.12 12.31 -9.90
N CYS A 18 -11.39 11.24 -9.60
CA CYS A 18 -10.34 11.27 -8.59
C CYS A 18 -9.17 12.08 -9.18
N ALA A 19 -9.01 13.33 -8.76
CA ALA A 19 -7.91 14.16 -9.23
C ALA A 19 -6.58 13.57 -8.70
N LEU A 20 -5.79 13.01 -9.60
CA LEU A 20 -4.42 12.59 -9.33
C LEU A 20 -3.53 13.85 -9.33
N ILE A 21 -2.66 13.99 -8.34
CA ILE A 21 -1.58 14.96 -8.38
C ILE A 21 -0.50 14.36 -9.30
N PRO A 22 0.13 15.11 -10.22
CA PRO A 22 1.19 14.56 -11.06
C PRO A 22 2.35 14.05 -10.19
N GLY A 23 2.51 12.73 -10.10
CA GLY A 23 3.67 12.08 -9.49
C GLY A 23 4.89 12.12 -10.42
N THR A 24 6.09 11.98 -9.87
CA THR A 24 7.33 11.88 -10.65
C THR A 24 7.61 10.45 -11.12
N HIS A 25 6.92 9.45 -10.56
CA HIS A 25 6.93 8.06 -11.02
C HIS A 25 5.51 7.49 -11.06
N ALA A 26 5.27 6.56 -11.98
CA ALA A 26 4.02 5.80 -12.07
C ALA A 26 4.28 4.32 -11.78
N ILE A 27 3.37 3.68 -11.04
CA ILE A 27 3.39 2.22 -10.89
C ILE A 27 3.11 1.58 -12.25
N SER A 28 3.88 0.57 -12.66
CA SER A 28 3.66 -0.14 -13.93
C SER A 28 2.26 -0.76 -14.00
N PRO A 29 1.64 -0.92 -15.19
CA PRO A 29 0.37 -1.62 -15.33
C PRO A 29 0.37 -3.02 -14.72
N ASN A 30 -0.80 -3.50 -14.30
CA ASN A 30 -0.99 -4.83 -13.70
C ASN A 30 -0.06 -5.11 -12.50
N SER A 31 0.22 -4.09 -11.68
CA SER A 31 1.13 -4.21 -10.54
C SER A 31 0.41 -3.87 -9.24
N THR A 32 0.96 -4.32 -8.11
CA THR A 32 0.45 -4.00 -6.79
C THR A 32 1.59 -3.62 -5.85
N VAL A 33 1.46 -2.46 -5.21
CA VAL A 33 2.36 -2.00 -4.13
C VAL A 33 1.56 -2.00 -2.84
N ILE A 34 1.91 -2.91 -1.93
CA ILE A 34 1.35 -2.99 -0.58
C ILE A 34 2.28 -2.20 0.35
N VAL A 35 1.72 -1.28 1.13
CA VAL A 35 2.48 -0.43 2.04
C VAL A 35 1.93 -0.54 3.45
N THR A 36 2.81 -0.78 4.41
CA THR A 36 2.50 -0.69 5.83
C THR A 36 3.67 -0.09 6.59
N ARG A 37 3.38 0.53 7.74
CA ARG A 37 4.40 0.92 8.70
C ARG A 37 4.83 -0.28 9.53
N HIS A 38 6.08 -0.27 10.03
CA HIS A 38 6.53 -1.20 11.07
C HIS A 38 5.52 -1.32 12.23
N GLY A 39 5.52 -2.46 12.93
CA GLY A 39 4.63 -2.70 14.07
C GLY A 39 4.88 -1.77 15.26
N ASP A 40 4.00 -1.83 16.25
CA ASP A 40 4.12 -1.08 17.51
C ASP A 40 5.51 -1.27 18.14
N ARG A 41 6.06 -0.21 18.73
CA ARG A 41 7.42 -0.21 19.28
C ARG A 41 7.43 0.06 20.79
N ASP A 42 8.44 -0.48 21.45
CA ASP A 42 8.87 -0.07 22.78
C ASP A 42 10.36 0.29 22.68
N GLY A 43 10.69 1.58 22.86
CA GLY A 43 11.99 2.11 22.43
C GLY A 43 12.19 2.00 20.91
N GLU A 44 13.32 1.42 20.49
CA GLU A 44 13.69 1.23 19.08
C GLU A 44 13.13 -0.05 18.46
N ASP A 45 12.81 -1.04 19.30
CA ASP A 45 12.43 -2.39 18.89
C ASP A 45 10.91 -2.59 18.93
N LEU A 46 10.44 -3.72 18.37
CA LEU A 46 9.03 -4.06 18.43
C LEU A 46 8.61 -4.42 19.86
N SER A 47 7.51 -3.80 20.30
CA SER A 47 6.82 -4.25 21.51
C SER A 47 6.15 -5.61 21.29
N ASP A 48 5.63 -6.22 22.34
CA ASP A 48 4.85 -7.46 22.25
C ASP A 48 3.66 -7.32 21.30
N LYS A 49 2.97 -6.17 21.38
CA LYS A 49 1.90 -5.79 20.45
C LYS A 49 2.41 -5.68 19.01
N GLY A 50 3.61 -5.12 18.82
CA GLY A 50 4.28 -5.01 17.52
C GLY A 50 4.63 -6.36 16.92
N ARG A 51 5.14 -7.30 17.73
CA ARG A 51 5.44 -8.67 17.29
C ARG A 51 4.17 -9.45 16.95
N ALA A 52 3.11 -9.32 17.74
CA ALA A 52 1.80 -9.88 17.40
C ALA A 52 1.24 -9.30 16.09
N ARG A 53 1.44 -8.00 15.84
CA ARG A 53 1.06 -7.36 14.58
C ARG A 53 1.89 -7.86 13.40
N ALA A 54 3.20 -8.01 13.57
CA ALA A 54 4.08 -8.60 12.57
C ALA A 54 3.60 -10.00 12.16
N GLN A 55 3.18 -10.82 13.13
CA GLN A 55 2.60 -12.12 12.84
C GLN A 55 1.28 -12.03 12.06
N ALA A 56 0.41 -11.07 12.43
CA ALA A 56 -0.87 -10.86 11.75
C ALA A 56 -0.72 -10.36 10.30
N LEU A 57 0.45 -9.81 9.93
CA LEU A 57 0.73 -9.40 8.55
C LEU A 57 0.64 -10.57 7.57
N VAL A 58 0.98 -11.79 8.01
CA VAL A 58 0.92 -13.01 7.19
C VAL A 58 -0.50 -13.22 6.64
N THR A 59 -1.49 -13.21 7.52
CA THR A 59 -2.91 -13.35 7.13
C THR A 59 -3.42 -12.10 6.39
N ALA A 60 -2.95 -10.91 6.76
CA ALA A 60 -3.42 -9.66 6.16
C ALA A 60 -3.13 -9.54 4.66
N VAL A 61 -2.05 -10.19 4.19
CA VAL A 61 -1.66 -10.21 2.76
C VAL A 61 -1.93 -11.55 2.08
N GLU A 62 -2.58 -12.49 2.77
CA GLU A 62 -2.94 -13.79 2.21
C GLU A 62 -3.82 -13.62 0.97
N GLY A 63 -3.59 -14.45 -0.04
CA GLY A 63 -4.29 -14.37 -1.33
C GLY A 63 -3.90 -13.19 -2.23
N LEU A 64 -3.10 -12.22 -1.75
CA LEU A 64 -2.64 -11.10 -2.59
C LEU A 64 -1.45 -11.47 -3.48
N GLY A 65 -0.80 -12.61 -3.26
CA GLY A 65 0.24 -13.12 -4.15
C GLY A 65 1.58 -12.37 -4.08
N VAL A 66 1.96 -11.84 -2.91
CA VAL A 66 3.24 -11.15 -2.67
C VAL A 66 4.42 -11.95 -3.25
N LYS A 67 5.22 -11.30 -4.11
CA LYS A 67 6.43 -11.88 -4.71
C LYS A 67 7.72 -11.26 -4.21
N HIS A 68 7.66 -10.03 -3.68
CA HIS A 68 8.83 -9.36 -3.13
C HIS A 68 8.49 -8.64 -1.83
N ILE A 69 9.39 -8.74 -0.86
CA ILE A 69 9.30 -8.05 0.43
C ILE A 69 10.48 -7.09 0.53
N TYR A 70 10.20 -5.81 0.71
CA TYR A 70 11.19 -4.75 0.82
C TYR A 70 11.02 -3.96 2.11
N SER A 71 12.14 -3.48 2.64
CA SER A 71 12.19 -2.75 3.90
C SER A 71 13.48 -1.93 4.00
N PRO A 72 13.54 -0.83 4.78
CA PRO A 72 14.83 -0.23 5.12
C PRO A 72 15.63 -1.17 6.03
N GLY A 73 16.94 -0.91 6.18
CA GLY A 73 17.84 -1.70 7.03
C GLY A 73 17.66 -1.51 8.54
N ILE A 74 16.47 -1.13 9.01
CA ILE A 74 16.17 -0.83 10.41
C ILE A 74 15.53 -2.06 11.06
N GLN A 75 16.01 -2.44 12.25
CA GLN A 75 15.65 -3.71 12.91
C GLN A 75 14.13 -3.89 13.07
N ARG A 76 13.41 -2.93 13.67
CA ARG A 76 11.94 -3.01 13.81
C ARG A 76 11.18 -3.22 12.50
N ASN A 77 11.71 -2.70 11.39
CA ASN A 77 11.11 -2.88 10.07
C ASN A 77 11.34 -4.31 9.55
N LEU A 78 12.58 -4.79 9.69
CA LEU A 78 12.95 -6.16 9.35
C LEU A 78 12.17 -7.17 10.20
N ASP A 79 12.04 -6.94 11.50
CA ASP A 79 11.29 -7.78 12.43
C ASP A 79 9.79 -7.80 12.11
N THR A 80 9.25 -6.68 11.62
CA THR A 80 7.85 -6.63 11.18
C THR A 80 7.64 -7.49 9.93
N ALA A 81 8.61 -7.50 9.02
CA ALA A 81 8.55 -8.28 7.78
C ALA A 81 8.91 -9.77 7.97
N ALA A 82 9.65 -10.11 9.03
CA ALA A 82 10.22 -11.43 9.24
C ALA A 82 9.21 -12.60 9.26
N PRO A 83 8.05 -12.50 9.94
CA PRO A 83 7.06 -13.58 9.93
C PRO A 83 6.53 -13.90 8.53
N LEU A 84 6.28 -12.87 7.70
CA LEU A 84 5.86 -13.07 6.32
C LEU A 84 6.98 -13.68 5.46
N ALA A 85 8.20 -13.21 5.64
CA ALA A 85 9.36 -13.78 4.94
C ALA A 85 9.52 -15.27 5.25
N GLN A 86 9.36 -15.67 6.52
CA GLN A 86 9.38 -17.07 6.93
C GLN A 86 8.22 -17.88 6.33
N ALA A 87 6.99 -17.35 6.40
CA ALA A 87 5.80 -18.05 5.89
C ALA A 87 5.81 -18.24 4.36
N THR A 88 6.43 -17.33 3.61
CA THR A 88 6.46 -17.35 2.15
C THR A 88 7.77 -17.91 1.56
N GLY A 89 8.81 -18.06 2.36
CA GLY A 89 10.18 -18.36 1.90
C GLY A 89 10.85 -17.22 1.11
N LEU A 90 10.23 -16.03 1.07
CA LEU A 90 10.78 -14.87 0.36
C LEU A 90 11.75 -14.10 1.26
N PRO A 91 12.94 -13.69 0.77
CA PRO A 91 13.84 -12.87 1.55
C PRO A 91 13.33 -11.43 1.68
N VAL A 92 13.59 -10.80 2.83
CA VAL A 92 13.43 -9.35 2.98
C VAL A 92 14.62 -8.66 2.32
N LYS A 93 14.38 -7.99 1.19
CA LYS A 93 15.40 -7.23 0.46
C LYS A 93 15.46 -5.79 0.97
N ARG A 94 16.65 -5.28 1.22
CA ARG A 94 16.81 -3.91 1.72
C ARG A 94 16.76 -2.91 0.57
N LEU A 95 16.04 -1.80 0.78
CA LEU A 95 16.12 -0.60 -0.06
C LEU A 95 16.51 0.61 0.81
N PRO A 96 17.09 1.67 0.21
CA PRO A 96 17.35 2.93 0.91
C PRO A 96 16.09 3.51 1.53
N GLN A 97 16.25 4.23 2.64
CA GLN A 97 15.14 4.82 3.35
C GLN A 97 14.62 6.08 2.65
N GLU A 98 15.49 6.81 1.98
CA GLU A 98 15.27 8.19 1.54
C GLU A 98 14.44 8.24 0.26
N ASN A 99 14.63 7.28 -0.64
CA ASN A 99 13.94 7.23 -1.93
C ASN A 99 13.71 5.78 -2.42
N PRO A 100 12.80 5.01 -1.77
CA PRO A 100 12.56 3.63 -2.15
C PRO A 100 11.71 3.48 -3.42
N THR A 101 10.96 4.50 -3.80
CA THR A 101 9.88 4.41 -4.81
C THR A 101 10.34 3.96 -6.19
N PRO A 102 11.43 4.49 -6.79
CA PRO A 102 11.86 4.05 -8.11
C PRO A 102 12.15 2.55 -8.15
N ALA A 103 12.85 2.04 -7.12
CA ALA A 103 13.16 0.61 -7.02
C ALA A 103 11.92 -0.25 -6.72
N LEU A 104 10.96 0.25 -5.94
CA LEU A 104 9.69 -0.45 -5.70
C LEU A 104 8.86 -0.58 -6.97
N VAL A 105 8.78 0.49 -7.77
CA VAL A 105 8.08 0.49 -9.06
C VAL A 105 8.76 -0.44 -10.05
N GLU A 106 10.07 -0.28 -10.26
CA GLU A 106 10.83 -1.08 -11.21
C GLU A 106 10.78 -2.58 -10.89
N ARG A 107 11.07 -2.94 -9.62
CA ARG A 107 11.12 -4.34 -9.19
C ARG A 107 9.73 -4.93 -8.94
N GLY A 108 8.70 -4.09 -8.89
CA GLY A 108 7.31 -4.48 -8.72
C GLY A 108 6.52 -4.57 -10.02
N ALA A 109 7.14 -4.28 -11.16
CA ALA A 109 6.47 -4.28 -12.45
C ALA A 109 5.82 -5.64 -12.77
N GLY A 110 4.51 -5.62 -13.04
CA GLY A 110 3.71 -6.80 -13.33
C GLY A 110 3.54 -7.77 -12.15
N THR A 111 3.85 -7.34 -10.93
CA THR A 111 3.83 -8.21 -9.75
C THR A 111 3.36 -7.49 -8.48
N VAL A 112 3.40 -8.21 -7.35
CA VAL A 112 2.94 -7.73 -6.05
C VAL A 112 4.15 -7.58 -5.13
N VAL A 113 4.40 -6.35 -4.68
CA VAL A 113 5.47 -6.03 -3.74
C VAL A 113 4.92 -5.51 -2.43
N LEU A 114 5.56 -5.88 -1.33
CA LEU A 114 5.29 -5.33 0.00
C LEU A 114 6.44 -4.43 0.44
N TRP A 115 6.10 -3.22 0.90
CA TRP A 115 6.99 -2.31 1.61
C TRP A 115 6.59 -2.22 3.09
N VAL A 116 7.55 -2.51 3.98
CA VAL A 116 7.41 -2.33 5.43
C VAL A 116 8.28 -1.15 5.89
N GLY A 117 7.65 0.01 6.09
CA GLY A 117 8.34 1.30 6.20
C GLY A 117 8.16 2.05 7.53
N ASN A 118 8.56 3.32 7.48
CA ASN A 118 8.47 4.34 8.52
C ASN A 118 7.73 5.55 7.93
N LYS A 119 7.28 6.47 8.79
CA LYS A 119 6.48 7.63 8.38
C LYS A 119 7.10 8.43 7.22
N GLY A 120 8.41 8.70 7.28
CA GLY A 120 9.11 9.51 6.26
C GLY A 120 9.14 8.88 4.87
N ASN A 121 9.51 7.59 4.77
CA ASN A 121 9.54 6.89 3.48
C ASN A 121 8.14 6.63 2.93
N ILE A 122 7.16 6.38 3.80
CA ILE A 122 5.77 6.26 3.36
C ILE A 122 5.30 7.60 2.77
N ALA A 123 5.66 8.73 3.38
CA ALA A 123 5.39 10.06 2.82
C ALA A 123 6.05 10.27 1.46
N SER A 124 7.35 9.94 1.34
CA SER A 124 8.06 9.99 0.06
C SER A 124 7.40 9.11 -1.02
N ILE A 125 6.93 7.90 -0.69
CA ILE A 125 6.21 7.03 -1.64
C ILE A 125 4.94 7.72 -2.14
N TRP A 126 4.16 8.30 -1.23
CA TRP A 126 2.91 8.99 -1.59
C TRP A 126 3.15 10.19 -2.50
N GLU A 127 4.12 11.03 -2.14
CA GLU A 127 4.51 12.21 -2.91
C GLU A 127 5.03 11.82 -4.31
N THR A 128 5.96 10.88 -4.36
CA THR A 128 6.59 10.43 -5.60
C THR A 128 5.58 9.82 -6.58
N LEU A 129 4.58 9.11 -6.06
CA LEU A 129 3.51 8.49 -6.85
C LEU A 129 2.32 9.42 -7.09
N GLY A 130 2.29 10.62 -6.50
CA GLY A 130 1.18 11.57 -6.68
C GLY A 130 -0.14 11.12 -6.07
N LEU A 131 -0.11 10.30 -5.01
CA LEU A 131 -1.31 9.74 -4.39
C LEU A 131 -1.97 10.75 -3.47
N SER A 132 -3.29 10.95 -3.62
CA SER A 132 -4.08 11.93 -2.87
C SER A 132 -4.78 11.35 -1.63
N GLU A 133 -4.83 10.02 -1.51
CA GLU A 133 -5.44 9.34 -0.36
C GLU A 133 -4.57 9.46 0.91
N PRO A 134 -5.16 9.36 2.12
CA PRO A 134 -4.39 9.35 3.37
C PRO A 134 -3.31 8.25 3.40
N LEU A 135 -2.22 8.53 4.11
CA LEU A 135 -1.06 7.65 4.25
C LEU A 135 -1.29 6.60 5.36
N PRO A 136 -0.79 5.35 5.23
CA PRO A 136 -0.89 4.31 6.26
C PRO A 136 0.13 4.53 7.40
N LEU A 137 -0.06 5.59 8.19
CA LEU A 137 0.91 6.01 9.23
C LEU A 137 0.63 5.42 10.61
N SER A 138 -0.59 4.94 10.85
CA SER A 138 -0.94 4.29 12.12
C SER A 138 -0.45 2.86 12.12
N TYR A 139 -0.09 2.34 13.29
CA TYR A 139 0.24 0.92 13.42
C TYR A 139 -0.97 0.08 13.03
N GLY A 140 -0.75 -0.89 12.14
CA GLY A 140 -1.81 -1.76 11.61
C GLY A 140 -2.53 -1.21 10.39
N ASP A 141 -2.20 -0.01 9.90
CA ASP A 141 -2.68 0.42 8.59
C ASP A 141 -1.98 -0.39 7.49
N LEU A 142 -2.75 -0.85 6.51
CA LEU A 142 -2.27 -1.54 5.31
C LEU A 142 -2.96 -0.91 4.10
N HIS A 143 -2.20 -0.37 3.17
CA HIS A 143 -2.74 0.19 1.93
C HIS A 143 -2.24 -0.63 0.76
N ILE A 144 -3.16 -1.02 -0.12
CA ILE A 144 -2.89 -1.85 -1.30
C ILE A 144 -3.18 -1.01 -2.53
N ILE A 145 -2.11 -0.53 -3.16
CA ILE A 145 -2.16 0.33 -4.34
C ILE A 145 -2.07 -0.59 -5.56
N ARG A 146 -3.10 -0.57 -6.43
CA ARG A 146 -3.17 -1.41 -7.63
C ARG A 146 -3.24 -0.57 -8.88
N THR A 147 -2.59 -1.06 -9.94
CA THR A 147 -2.74 -0.55 -11.30
C THR A 147 -3.37 -1.61 -12.19
N ASP A 148 -4.36 -1.23 -12.97
CA ASP A 148 -4.91 -2.10 -14.02
C ASP A 148 -4.04 -2.08 -15.29
N SER A 149 -4.53 -2.70 -16.36
CA SER A 149 -3.83 -2.76 -17.66
C SER A 149 -3.71 -1.41 -18.36
N ALA A 150 -4.56 -0.43 -18.01
CA ALA A 150 -4.48 0.94 -18.52
C ALA A 150 -3.61 1.84 -17.63
N GLY A 151 -3.08 1.32 -16.52
CA GLY A 151 -2.33 2.09 -15.54
C GLY A 151 -3.20 2.91 -14.59
N GLN A 152 -4.52 2.68 -14.57
CA GLN A 152 -5.42 3.35 -13.63
C GLN A 152 -5.13 2.86 -12.21
N VAL A 153 -4.86 3.79 -11.30
CA VAL A 153 -4.55 3.51 -9.90
C VAL A 153 -5.83 3.39 -9.09
N THR A 154 -5.89 2.39 -8.21
CA THR A 154 -6.86 2.27 -7.11
C THR A 154 -6.15 1.98 -5.80
N ILE A 155 -6.71 2.44 -4.68
CA ILE A 155 -6.14 2.21 -3.34
C ILE A 155 -7.20 1.55 -2.46
N GLU A 156 -6.92 0.33 -2.01
CA GLU A 156 -7.70 -0.36 -0.99
C GLU A 156 -7.05 -0.14 0.38
N ARG A 157 -7.84 0.30 1.36
CA ARG A 157 -7.38 0.54 2.73
C ARG A 157 -7.89 -0.55 3.67
N ARG A 158 -6.98 -1.19 4.38
CA ARG A 158 -7.26 -2.23 5.37
C ARG A 158 -6.60 -1.90 6.71
N ARG A 159 -7.04 -2.62 7.74
CA ARG A 159 -6.33 -2.69 9.02
C ARG A 159 -6.09 -4.15 9.43
N TYR A 160 -5.03 -4.39 10.19
CA TYR A 160 -4.66 -5.74 10.65
C TYR A 160 -3.97 -5.73 12.01
N GLY A 161 -3.98 -6.89 12.67
CA GLY A 161 -3.35 -7.11 13.96
C GLY A 161 -4.15 -6.55 15.15
N PRO A 162 -3.56 -6.56 16.36
CA PRO A 162 -4.26 -6.17 17.59
C PRO A 162 -4.73 -4.72 17.56
N VAL A 163 -5.87 -4.46 18.20
CA VAL A 163 -6.45 -3.12 18.40
C VAL A 163 -5.58 -2.33 19.37
#